data_AF-A0A7K0G564-F1
#
_entry.id   AF-A0A7K0G564-F1
#
_cell.length_a   1.000
_cell.length_b   1.000
_cell.length_c   1.000
_cell.angle_alpha   90.00
_cell.angle_beta   90.00
_cell.angle_gamma   90.00
#
_symmetry.space_group_name_H-M   'P 1'
#
loop_
_entity.id
_entity.type
_entity.pdbx_description
1 polymer ?
#
loop_
_entity_poly.entity_id
_entity_poly.type
_entity_poly.pdbx_seq_one_letter_code
_entity_poly.pdbx_strand_id
1 'polypeptide(L)'
;MVKRGQFEAVYPAIAELRKCGIVPREPLDVTLIGAEISEPARNLAQEMLARLKPSLTEQAINVEAEFCNWDVTNDYSNTKLIKKMVTAFERNPKRLLIVANFSGFLKLKRKEAEKQIVELLKYAAEENSFGVWIEPQKNDATQPGGLFGWLSSKIETALKKYIKKEDTELGVTHLTTSSSFVLPLETPNSAEVRLAVNALKLTIND
;
A
#
# COMPACT_ATOMS: atom_id res chain seq x y z
N MET A 1 -6.47 -17.61 15.02
CA MET A 1 -5.24 -16.83 15.31
C MET A 1 -4.99 -15.88 14.14
N VAL A 2 -5.20 -14.58 14.33
CA VAL A 2 -5.13 -13.56 13.26
C VAL A 2 -3.67 -13.20 13.01
N LYS A 3 -3.15 -13.52 11.81
CA LYS A 3 -1.82 -13.07 11.38
C LYS A 3 -1.86 -11.53 11.24
N ARG A 4 -1.17 -10.81 12.13
CA ARG A 4 -0.99 -9.36 12.10
C ARG A 4 0.47 -9.04 11.81
N GLY A 5 0.71 -8.03 10.99
CA GLY A 5 2.02 -7.44 10.73
C GLY A 5 2.55 -7.69 9.31
N GLN A 6 2.12 -6.86 8.35
CA GLN A 6 2.75 -6.73 7.03
C GLN A 6 2.60 -5.31 6.50
N PHE A 7 3.31 -4.34 7.08
CA PHE A 7 3.27 -2.97 6.57
C PHE A 7 4.53 -2.17 6.88
N GLU A 8 5.72 -2.76 6.66
CA GLU A 8 6.97 -2.06 6.97
C GLU A 8 8.13 -2.33 6.02
N ALA A 9 7.96 -3.09 4.93
CA ALA A 9 9.10 -3.63 4.19
C ALA A 9 9.84 -2.64 3.27
N VAL A 10 9.23 -1.51 2.89
CA VAL A 10 9.79 -0.64 1.82
C VAL A 10 11.00 0.17 2.31
N TYR A 11 10.87 0.87 3.44
CA TYR A 11 11.95 1.73 3.95
C TYR A 11 13.14 0.96 4.52
N PRO A 12 12.95 -0.14 5.27
CA PRO A 12 14.04 -1.01 5.71
C PRO A 12 14.79 -1.65 4.53
N ALA A 13 14.09 -2.00 3.44
CA ALA A 13 14.76 -2.51 2.24
C ALA A 13 15.68 -1.44 1.62
N ILE A 14 15.21 -0.19 1.48
CA ILE A 14 16.05 0.92 0.99
C ILE A 14 17.20 1.19 1.96
N ALA A 15 16.95 1.17 3.27
CA ALA A 15 17.97 1.35 4.30
C ALA A 15 19.07 0.28 4.21
N GLU A 16 18.71 -0.98 4.03
CA GLU A 16 19.68 -2.08 3.89
C GLU A 16 20.47 -1.95 2.58
N LEU A 17 19.82 -1.59 1.47
CA LEU A 17 20.53 -1.33 0.21
C LEU A 17 21.53 -0.17 0.33
N ARG A 18 21.19 0.90 1.05
CA ARG A 18 22.09 2.02 1.35
C ARG A 18 23.25 1.59 2.24
N LYS A 19 22.98 0.79 3.27
CA LYS A 19 23.99 0.22 4.17
C LYS A 19 25.00 -0.65 3.43
N CYS A 20 24.54 -1.39 2.43
CA CYS A 20 25.39 -2.20 1.54
C CYS A 20 26.06 -1.39 0.42
N GLY A 21 25.86 -0.07 0.35
CA GLY A 21 26.46 0.79 -0.69
C GLY A 21 25.88 0.60 -2.10
N ILE A 22 24.74 -0.09 -2.23
CA ILE A 22 24.09 -0.36 -3.52
C ILE A 22 23.34 0.86 -4.04
N VAL A 23 22.74 1.64 -3.13
CA VAL A 23 21.96 2.85 -3.45
C VAL A 23 22.57 4.06 -2.73
N PRO A 24 22.61 5.25 -3.36
CA PRO A 24 23.12 6.46 -2.72
C PRO A 24 22.41 6.82 -1.41
N ARG A 25 23.17 7.36 -0.45
CA ARG A 25 22.69 7.81 0.86
C ARG A 25 22.30 9.29 0.85
N GLU A 26 21.60 9.72 -0.18
CA GLU A 26 21.03 11.07 -0.22
C GLU A 26 19.89 11.20 0.81
N PRO A 27 19.74 12.35 1.48
CA PRO A 27 18.63 12.57 2.40
C PRO A 27 17.29 12.26 1.73
N LEU A 28 16.46 11.46 2.41
CA LEU A 28 15.13 11.11 1.97
C LEU A 28 14.14 11.44 3.08
N ASP A 29 13.35 12.48 2.88
CA ASP A 29 12.26 12.86 3.77
C ASP A 29 10.96 12.19 3.31
N VAL A 30 10.28 11.54 4.25
CA VAL A 30 9.09 10.72 3.97
C VAL A 30 7.97 11.14 4.90
N THR A 31 6.84 11.54 4.32
CA THR A 31 5.57 11.66 5.04
C THR A 31 4.77 10.36 4.88
N LEU A 32 4.56 9.63 5.97
CA LEU A 32 3.80 8.38 6.00
C LEU A 32 2.42 8.62 6.61
N ILE A 33 1.37 8.26 5.87
CA ILE A 33 -0.01 8.25 6.37
C ILE A 33 -0.48 6.80 6.43
N GLY A 34 -0.59 6.25 7.64
CA GLY A 34 -1.11 4.91 7.88
C GLY A 34 -2.60 4.95 8.20
N ALA A 35 -3.43 4.35 7.34
CA ALA A 35 -4.89 4.35 7.49
C ALA A 35 -5.41 2.93 7.75
N GLU A 36 -6.00 2.70 8.92
CA GLU A 36 -6.46 1.37 9.33
C GLU A 36 -7.62 1.47 10.33
N ILE A 37 -8.66 0.63 10.20
CA ILE A 37 -9.83 0.65 11.07
C ILE A 37 -9.50 0.13 12.48
N SER A 38 -8.66 -0.90 12.56
CA SER A 38 -8.29 -1.59 13.80
C SER A 38 -7.29 -0.77 14.62
N GLU A 39 -7.72 -0.29 15.78
CA GLU A 39 -6.85 0.42 16.73
C GLU A 39 -5.62 -0.39 17.16
N PRO A 40 -5.74 -1.68 17.53
CA PRO A 40 -4.55 -2.48 17.83
C PRO A 40 -3.54 -2.57 16.69
N ALA A 41 -4.00 -2.58 15.43
CA ALA A 41 -3.10 -2.62 14.27
C ALA A 41 -2.38 -1.28 14.07
N ARG A 42 -3.07 -0.16 14.29
CA ARG A 42 -2.45 1.18 14.27
C ARG A 42 -1.38 1.33 15.36
N ASN A 43 -1.70 0.91 16.59
CA ASN A 43 -0.75 0.98 17.71
C ASN A 43 0.50 0.13 17.42
N LEU A 44 0.30 -1.09 16.90
CA LEU A 44 1.41 -1.95 16.50
C LEU A 44 2.29 -1.30 15.42
N ALA A 45 1.69 -0.72 14.37
CA ALA A 45 2.44 -0.05 13.31
C ALA A 45 3.23 1.17 13.85
N GLN A 46 2.66 1.92 14.79
CA GLN A 46 3.35 3.02 15.43
C GLN A 46 4.55 2.56 16.27
N GLU A 47 4.37 1.51 17.07
CA GLU A 47 5.45 0.92 17.89
C GLU A 47 6.58 0.38 17.02
N MET A 48 6.23 -0.35 15.96
CA MET A 48 7.21 -0.93 15.05
C MET A 48 7.98 0.15 14.28
N LEU A 49 7.31 1.19 13.76
CA LEU A 49 7.99 2.34 13.16
C LEU A 49 8.92 3.05 14.15
N ALA A 50 8.51 3.22 15.41
CA ALA A 50 9.35 3.85 16.43
C ALA A 50 10.64 3.06 16.66
N ARG A 51 10.59 1.73 16.58
CA ARG A 51 11.77 0.85 16.67
C ARG A 51 12.67 0.93 15.44
N LEU A 52 12.09 1.12 14.25
CA LEU A 52 12.84 1.23 12.99
C LEU A 52 13.48 2.61 12.79
N LYS A 53 12.88 3.66 13.35
CA LYS A 53 13.27 5.05 13.13
C LYS A 53 14.78 5.31 13.29
N PRO A 54 15.47 4.82 14.34
CA PRO A 54 16.92 5.02 14.48
C PRO A 54 17.71 4.48 13.28
N SER A 55 17.42 3.25 12.86
CA SER A 55 18.10 2.62 11.71
C SER A 55 17.78 3.31 10.38
N LEU A 56 16.58 3.87 10.22
CA LEU A 56 16.23 4.68 9.06
C LEU A 56 17.01 5.99 9.04
N THR A 57 17.08 6.69 10.17
CA THR A 57 17.85 7.95 10.31
C THR A 57 19.34 7.72 10.07
N GLU A 58 19.90 6.61 10.56
CA GLU A 58 21.27 6.18 10.24
C GLU A 58 21.51 6.00 8.74
N GLN A 59 20.48 5.84 7.92
CA GLN A 59 20.59 5.75 6.46
C GLN A 59 20.09 7.02 5.75
N ALA A 60 20.04 8.15 6.47
CA ALA A 60 19.53 9.43 6.00
C ALA A 60 18.09 9.34 5.46
N ILE A 61 17.25 8.52 6.09
CA ILE A 61 15.81 8.44 5.83
C ILE A 61 15.08 9.01 7.04
N ASN A 62 14.43 10.16 6.86
CA ASN A 62 13.64 10.81 7.90
C ASN A 62 12.17 10.50 7.64
N VAL A 63 11.49 9.91 8.63
CA VAL A 63 10.06 9.58 8.51
C VAL A 63 9.25 10.38 9.53
N GLU A 64 8.33 11.18 9.01
CA GLU A 64 7.22 11.75 9.75
C GLU A 64 5.97 10.92 9.47
N ALA A 65 5.32 10.41 10.51
CA ALA A 65 4.21 9.49 10.33
C ALA A 65 2.98 9.90 11.14
N GLU A 66 1.81 9.72 10.53
CA GLU A 66 0.52 9.81 11.19
C GLU A 66 -0.27 8.53 10.94
N PHE A 67 -0.86 7.95 12.00
CA PHE A 67 -1.74 6.80 11.89
C PHE A 67 -3.18 7.20 12.24
N CYS A 68 -4.10 7.04 11.30
CA CYS A 68 -5.50 7.47 11.47
C CYS A 68 -6.49 6.31 11.34
N ASN A 69 -7.60 6.41 12.07
CA ASN A 69 -8.75 5.53 11.88
C ASN A 69 -9.34 5.77 10.48
N TRP A 70 -9.48 4.69 9.71
CA TRP A 70 -10.10 4.72 8.39
C TRP A 70 -11.02 3.53 8.18
N ASP A 71 -12.28 3.81 7.86
CA ASP A 71 -13.26 2.84 7.43
C ASP A 71 -13.60 3.12 5.96
N VAL A 72 -13.14 2.22 5.08
CA VAL A 72 -13.35 2.31 3.64
C VAL A 72 -14.83 2.27 3.23
N THR A 73 -15.73 1.81 4.09
CA THR A 73 -17.19 1.79 3.80
C THR A 73 -17.88 3.08 4.23
N ASN A 74 -17.19 3.95 4.96
CA ASN A 74 -17.72 5.22 5.45
C ASN A 74 -17.19 6.39 4.60
N ASP A 75 -18.09 7.15 3.99
CA ASP A 75 -17.74 8.28 3.11
C ASP A 75 -16.95 9.37 3.84
N TYR A 76 -17.39 9.76 5.03
CA TYR A 76 -16.77 10.80 5.84
C TYR A 76 -15.37 10.40 6.31
N SER A 77 -15.18 9.13 6.66
CA SER A 77 -13.87 8.55 6.99
C SER A 77 -12.93 8.61 5.78
N ASN A 78 -13.43 8.25 4.59
CA ASN A 78 -12.67 8.33 3.35
C ASN A 78 -12.28 9.76 2.98
N THR A 79 -13.22 10.71 3.08
CA THR A 79 -12.95 12.13 2.83
C THR A 79 -11.89 12.70 3.78
N LYS A 80 -11.89 12.30 5.05
CA LYS A 80 -10.86 12.71 6.02
C LYS A 80 -9.47 12.23 5.60
N LEU A 81 -9.35 10.98 5.16
CA LEU A 81 -8.10 10.42 4.67
C LEU A 81 -7.63 11.15 3.40
N ILE A 82 -8.52 11.35 2.44
CA ILE A 82 -8.22 12.07 1.20
C ILE A 82 -7.70 13.47 1.49
N LYS A 83 -8.34 14.22 2.40
CA LYS A 83 -7.86 15.56 2.78
C LYS A 83 -6.43 15.53 3.32
N LYS A 84 -6.10 14.55 4.17
CA LYS A 84 -4.74 14.38 4.69
C LYS A 84 -3.74 14.07 3.58
N MET A 85 -4.10 13.18 2.65
CA MET A 85 -3.28 12.85 1.49
C MET A 85 -3.00 14.10 0.65
N VAL A 86 -4.04 14.84 0.28
CA VAL A 86 -3.92 16.06 -0.52
C VAL A 86 -3.03 17.10 0.17
N THR A 87 -3.20 17.33 1.47
CA THR A 87 -2.32 18.26 2.22
C THR A 87 -0.87 17.78 2.26
N ALA A 88 -0.63 16.47 2.38
CA ALA A 88 0.74 15.94 2.35
C ALA A 88 1.39 16.05 0.96
N PHE A 89 0.58 16.00 -0.10
CA PHE A 89 1.05 16.12 -1.48
C PHE A 89 1.56 17.52 -1.84
N GLU A 90 1.05 18.57 -1.21
CA GLU A 90 1.55 19.94 -1.41
C GLU A 90 3.04 20.08 -1.06
N ARG A 91 3.54 19.22 -0.16
CA ARG A 91 4.93 19.23 0.33
C ARG A 91 5.80 18.16 -0.33
N ASN A 92 5.19 17.14 -0.91
CA ASN A 92 5.88 15.95 -1.42
C ASN A 92 5.39 15.62 -2.84
N PRO A 93 6.17 15.95 -3.89
CA PRO A 93 5.74 15.75 -5.28
C PRO A 93 5.71 14.28 -5.70
N LYS A 94 6.52 13.41 -5.07
CA LYS A 94 6.55 11.96 -5.36
C LYS A 94 5.69 11.19 -4.37
N ARG A 95 4.88 10.26 -4.87
CA ARG A 95 3.81 9.63 -4.08
C ARG A 95 3.79 8.13 -4.28
N LEU A 96 3.55 7.40 -3.20
CA LEU A 96 3.36 5.95 -3.24
C LEU A 96 2.10 5.61 -2.43
N LEU A 97 1.04 5.18 -3.12
CA LEU A 97 -0.14 4.60 -2.49
C LEU A 97 0.08 3.10 -2.31
N ILE A 98 0.02 2.62 -1.07
CA ILE A 98 0.02 1.18 -0.80
C ILE A 98 -1.33 0.81 -0.21
N VAL A 99 -2.04 -0.09 -0.87
CA VAL A 99 -3.25 -0.71 -0.33
C VAL A 99 -2.94 -2.17 -0.06
N ALA A 100 -3.21 -2.65 1.16
CA ALA A 100 -3.11 -4.08 1.42
C ALA A 100 -4.31 -4.60 2.19
N ASN A 101 -4.96 -5.60 1.62
CA ASN A 101 -6.20 -6.16 2.15
C ASN A 101 -5.98 -7.62 2.57
N PHE A 102 -5.45 -7.78 3.79
CA PHE A 102 -5.10 -9.09 4.35
C PHE A 102 -6.24 -9.79 5.10
N SER A 103 -7.30 -9.07 5.44
CA SER A 103 -8.40 -9.57 6.26
C SER A 103 -9.49 -10.28 5.45
N GLY A 104 -9.45 -10.19 4.12
CA GLY A 104 -10.57 -10.59 3.26
C GLY A 104 -11.79 -9.67 3.42
N PHE A 105 -11.67 -8.54 4.13
CA PHE A 105 -12.76 -7.59 4.35
C PHE A 105 -13.38 -7.13 3.04
N LEU A 106 -12.56 -6.75 2.05
CA LEU A 106 -13.05 -6.29 0.76
C LEU A 106 -13.71 -7.39 -0.07
N LYS A 107 -13.56 -8.67 0.28
CA LYS A 107 -14.34 -9.74 -0.36
C LYS A 107 -15.82 -9.62 -0.01
N LEU A 108 -16.11 -9.35 1.27
CA LEU A 108 -17.48 -9.26 1.78
C LEU A 108 -18.10 -7.89 1.50
N LYS A 109 -17.27 -6.84 1.59
CA LYS A 109 -17.70 -5.44 1.60
C LYS A 109 -17.42 -4.71 0.29
N ARG A 110 -17.07 -5.43 -0.79
CA ARG A 110 -16.67 -4.86 -2.08
C ARG A 110 -17.64 -3.79 -2.58
N LYS A 111 -18.94 -4.09 -2.59
CA LYS A 111 -19.98 -3.19 -3.14
C LYS A 111 -20.10 -1.91 -2.32
N GLU A 112 -19.95 -2.02 -1.00
CA GLU A 112 -20.07 -0.91 -0.07
C GLU A 112 -18.82 -0.03 -0.09
N ALA A 113 -17.64 -0.63 -0.29
CA ALA A 113 -16.35 0.06 -0.34
C ALA A 113 -16.00 0.60 -1.74
N GLU A 114 -16.66 0.13 -2.81
CA GLU A 114 -16.27 0.41 -4.20
C GLU A 114 -16.17 1.91 -4.48
N LYS A 115 -17.21 2.67 -4.09
CA LYS A 115 -17.24 4.12 -4.33
C LYS A 115 -16.06 4.82 -3.66
N GLN A 116 -15.78 4.49 -2.42
CA GLN A 116 -14.72 5.09 -1.62
C GLN A 116 -13.33 4.70 -2.12
N ILE A 117 -13.14 3.45 -2.54
CA ILE A 117 -11.88 2.98 -3.17
C ILE A 117 -11.62 3.75 -4.45
N VAL A 118 -12.63 3.87 -5.32
CA VAL A 118 -12.49 4.62 -6.58
C VAL A 118 -12.18 6.09 -6.31
N GLU A 119 -12.83 6.70 -5.32
CA GLU A 119 -12.55 8.07 -4.92
C GLU A 119 -11.12 8.23 -4.40
N LEU A 120 -10.66 7.35 -3.51
CA LEU A 120 -9.29 7.34 -3.00
C LEU A 120 -8.26 7.25 -4.13
N LEU A 121 -8.48 6.34 -5.09
CA LEU A 121 -7.59 6.14 -6.23
C LEU A 121 -7.54 7.37 -7.14
N LYS A 122 -8.67 8.07 -7.34
CA LYS A 122 -8.69 9.31 -8.13
C LYS A 122 -7.79 10.38 -7.53
N TYR A 123 -7.85 10.60 -6.22
CA TYR A 123 -7.00 11.60 -5.56
C TYR A 123 -5.54 11.16 -5.43
N ALA A 124 -5.27 9.85 -5.50
CA ALA A 124 -3.91 9.33 -5.55
C ALA A 124 -3.33 9.32 -6.97
N ALA A 125 -4.14 9.50 -8.00
CA ALA A 125 -3.74 9.43 -9.40
C ALA A 125 -3.36 10.82 -9.92
N GLU A 126 -2.09 11.13 -9.83
CA GLU A 126 -1.49 12.43 -10.15
C GLU A 126 -0.09 12.20 -10.75
N GLU A 127 0.53 13.23 -11.33
CA GLU A 127 1.90 13.10 -11.85
C GLU A 127 2.86 12.58 -10.74
N ASN A 128 3.83 11.75 -11.12
CA ASN A 128 4.81 11.14 -10.19
C ASN A 128 4.20 10.28 -9.06
N SER A 129 2.99 9.75 -9.28
CA SER A 129 2.30 8.84 -8.35
C SER A 129 2.43 7.39 -8.76
N PHE A 130 2.76 6.55 -7.80
CA PHE A 130 2.83 5.10 -7.94
C PHE A 130 1.83 4.46 -6.99
N GLY A 131 1.18 3.39 -7.43
CA GLY A 131 0.29 2.62 -6.58
C GLY A 131 0.68 1.15 -6.54
N VAL A 132 0.50 0.52 -5.40
CA VAL A 132 0.70 -0.92 -5.22
C VAL A 132 -0.46 -1.47 -4.40
N TRP A 133 -1.07 -2.54 -4.89
CA TRP A 133 -2.08 -3.29 -4.17
C TRP A 133 -1.54 -4.67 -3.78
N ILE A 134 -1.64 -5.03 -2.51
CA ILE A 134 -1.10 -6.27 -1.95
C ILE A 134 -2.23 -7.12 -1.36
N GLU A 135 -2.23 -8.41 -1.69
CA GLU A 135 -3.18 -9.40 -1.17
C GLU A 135 -2.43 -10.67 -0.73
N PRO A 136 -2.98 -11.46 0.20
CA PRO A 136 -2.62 -12.87 0.29
C PRO A 136 -2.80 -13.56 -1.08
N GLN A 137 -1.86 -14.40 -1.48
CA GLN A 137 -1.96 -15.19 -2.71
C GLN A 137 -3.02 -16.30 -2.56
N LYS A 138 -4.30 -15.92 -2.63
CA LYS A 138 -5.45 -16.82 -2.70
C LYS A 138 -6.07 -16.73 -4.09
N ASN A 139 -6.68 -17.83 -4.56
CA ASN A 139 -7.31 -17.91 -5.90
C ASN A 139 -8.26 -16.73 -6.17
N ASP A 140 -8.94 -16.22 -5.15
CA ASP A 140 -9.91 -15.11 -5.28
C ASP A 140 -9.28 -13.74 -5.63
N ALA A 141 -7.96 -13.58 -5.48
CA ALA A 141 -7.25 -12.33 -5.79
C ALA A 141 -6.78 -12.29 -7.26
N THR A 142 -6.19 -13.38 -7.76
CA THR A 142 -5.44 -13.41 -9.02
C THR A 142 -6.15 -14.10 -10.19
N GLN A 143 -7.22 -14.88 -9.96
CA GLN A 143 -7.94 -15.55 -11.03
C GLN A 143 -8.70 -14.55 -11.93
N PRO A 144 -9.04 -14.92 -13.19
CA PRO A 144 -9.91 -14.09 -14.04
C PRO A 144 -11.22 -13.74 -13.34
N GLY A 145 -11.58 -12.45 -13.30
CA GLY A 145 -12.74 -11.94 -12.54
C GLY A 145 -12.52 -11.80 -11.02
N GLY A 146 -11.33 -12.14 -10.53
CA GLY A 146 -10.87 -11.92 -9.16
C GLY A 146 -10.71 -10.44 -8.82
N LEU A 147 -10.23 -10.17 -7.60
CA LEU A 147 -10.11 -8.79 -7.11
C LEU A 147 -9.22 -7.91 -8.02
N PHE A 148 -8.09 -8.42 -8.51
CA PHE A 148 -7.19 -7.63 -9.36
C PHE A 148 -7.79 -7.30 -10.72
N GLY A 149 -8.52 -8.23 -11.33
CA GLY A 149 -9.24 -7.98 -12.58
C GLY A 149 -10.34 -6.93 -12.38
N TRP A 150 -11.13 -7.06 -11.30
CA TRP A 150 -12.13 -6.06 -10.94
C TRP A 150 -11.50 -4.68 -10.70
N LEU A 151 -10.43 -4.62 -9.91
CA LEU A 151 -9.75 -3.37 -9.56
C LEU A 151 -9.21 -2.67 -10.81
N SER A 152 -8.53 -3.42 -11.68
CA SER A 152 -7.97 -2.88 -12.92
C SER A 152 -9.07 -2.33 -13.83
N SER A 153 -10.18 -3.05 -13.97
CA SER A 153 -11.36 -2.57 -14.72
C SER A 153 -11.95 -1.28 -14.11
N LYS A 154 -11.93 -1.13 -12.78
CA LYS A 154 -12.43 0.09 -12.11
C LYS A 154 -11.49 1.26 -12.25
N ILE A 155 -10.18 1.04 -12.13
CA ILE A 155 -9.15 2.05 -12.41
C ILE A 155 -9.29 2.51 -13.86
N GLU A 156 -9.33 1.57 -14.80
CA GLU A 156 -9.58 1.85 -16.21
C GLU A 156 -10.83 2.69 -16.39
N THR A 157 -11.97 2.26 -15.87
CA THR A 157 -13.26 2.97 -16.05
C THR A 157 -13.24 4.36 -15.42
N ALA A 158 -12.68 4.49 -14.22
CA ALA A 158 -12.66 5.73 -13.46
C ALA A 158 -11.65 6.75 -13.99
N LEU A 159 -10.49 6.26 -14.46
CA LEU A 159 -9.38 7.08 -14.91
C LEU A 159 -9.27 7.17 -16.44
N LYS A 160 -10.10 6.45 -17.21
CA LYS A 160 -10.09 6.44 -18.69
C LYS A 160 -10.08 7.82 -19.33
N LYS A 161 -10.78 8.77 -18.71
CA LYS A 161 -10.92 10.14 -19.21
C LYS A 161 -9.66 10.98 -19.01
N TYR A 162 -8.73 10.50 -18.19
CA TYR A 162 -7.54 11.19 -17.74
C TYR A 162 -6.24 10.48 -18.20
N ILE A 163 -6.33 9.24 -18.68
CA ILE A 163 -5.19 8.47 -19.21
C ILE A 163 -5.14 8.61 -20.75
N LYS A 164 -3.97 8.97 -21.34
CA LYS A 164 -3.78 8.98 -22.81
C LYS A 164 -3.84 7.55 -23.36
N LYS A 165 -4.40 7.40 -24.57
CA LYS A 165 -4.53 6.11 -25.30
C LYS A 165 -3.19 5.38 -25.55
N GLU A 166 -2.05 6.04 -25.41
CA GLU A 166 -0.72 5.47 -25.68
C GLU A 166 -0.13 4.72 -24.47
N ASP A 167 -0.65 4.94 -23.25
CA ASP A 167 -0.23 4.23 -22.03
C ASP A 167 -1.10 3.01 -21.70
N THR A 168 -2.01 2.64 -22.62
CA THR A 168 -3.08 1.65 -22.41
C THR A 168 -2.64 0.19 -22.47
N GLU A 169 -1.36 -0.13 -22.29
CA GLU A 169 -0.98 -1.48 -21.89
C GLU A 169 -1.24 -1.64 -20.38
N LEU A 170 -2.51 -1.59 -19.97
CA LEU A 170 -2.95 -2.03 -18.64
C LEU A 170 -2.92 -3.56 -18.59
N GLY A 171 -1.72 -4.13 -18.74
CA GLY A 171 -1.46 -5.50 -18.36
C GLY A 171 -1.55 -5.58 -16.84
N VAL A 172 -2.42 -6.44 -16.31
CA VAL A 172 -2.41 -6.81 -14.89
C VAL A 172 -1.16 -7.65 -14.64
N THR A 173 0.00 -7.01 -14.56
CA THR A 173 1.24 -7.67 -14.14
C THR A 173 1.14 -7.88 -12.64
N HIS A 174 0.50 -8.98 -12.24
CA HIS A 174 0.51 -9.38 -10.85
C HIS A 174 1.78 -10.19 -10.60
N LEU A 175 2.60 -9.71 -9.68
CA LEU A 175 3.76 -10.42 -9.18
C LEU A 175 3.33 -11.30 -8.01
N THR A 176 3.85 -12.51 -7.94
CA THR A 176 3.70 -13.37 -6.78
C THR A 176 5.04 -13.50 -6.08
N THR A 177 5.01 -13.49 -4.75
CA THR A 177 6.20 -13.70 -3.92
C THR A 177 5.85 -14.57 -2.73
N SER A 178 6.79 -15.38 -2.29
CA SER A 178 6.66 -16.16 -1.07
C SER A 178 7.88 -15.97 -0.17
N SER A 179 7.64 -16.04 1.13
CA SER A 179 8.69 -16.02 2.14
C SER A 179 8.30 -16.98 3.26
N SER A 180 9.29 -17.68 3.80
CA SER A 180 9.13 -18.59 4.93
C SER A 180 9.81 -18.01 6.15
N PHE A 181 9.15 -18.11 7.30
CA PHE A 181 9.72 -17.71 8.59
C PHE A 181 9.44 -18.76 9.65
N VAL A 182 10.36 -18.90 10.60
CA VAL A 182 10.19 -19.81 11.74
C VAL A 182 9.19 -19.18 12.71
N LEU A 183 8.19 -19.96 13.14
CA LEU A 183 7.25 -19.50 14.13
C LEU A 183 7.96 -19.41 15.49
N PRO A 184 8.05 -18.22 16.11
CA PRO A 184 8.83 -18.04 17.34
C PRO A 184 8.33 -18.90 18.52
N LEU A 185 7.05 -19.27 18.48
CA LEU A 185 6.36 -19.98 19.56
C LEU A 185 6.10 -21.46 19.25
N GLU A 186 6.43 -21.93 18.05
CA GLU A 186 6.12 -23.29 17.60
C GLU A 186 7.33 -23.93 16.90
N THR A 187 8.53 -23.87 17.47
CA THR A 187 9.68 -24.57 16.88
C THR A 187 9.42 -26.10 16.84
N PRO A 188 9.61 -26.78 15.69
CA PRO A 188 10.34 -26.36 14.47
C PRO A 188 9.45 -25.87 13.32
N ASN A 189 8.17 -25.57 13.57
CA ASN A 189 7.21 -25.20 12.53
C ASN A 189 7.62 -23.87 11.88
N SER A 190 7.73 -23.91 10.56
CA SER A 190 7.81 -22.72 9.72
C SER A 190 6.42 -22.38 9.20
N ALA A 191 6.18 -21.08 9.02
CA ALA A 191 5.01 -20.58 8.32
C ALA A 191 5.46 -19.98 6.98
N GLU A 192 4.74 -20.33 5.92
CA GLU A 192 4.86 -19.66 4.64
C GLU A 192 3.86 -18.50 4.57
N VAL A 193 4.33 -17.38 4.02
CA VAL A 193 3.52 -16.26 3.58
C VAL A 193 3.66 -16.18 2.07
N ARG A 194 2.52 -16.16 1.38
CA ARG A 194 2.44 -15.96 -0.05
C ARG A 194 1.64 -14.71 -0.34
N LEU A 195 2.20 -13.82 -1.15
CA LEU A 195 1.64 -12.53 -1.50
C LEU A 195 1.45 -12.42 -3.01
N ALA A 196 0.35 -11.80 -3.39
CA ALA A 196 0.12 -11.31 -4.73
C ALA A 196 0.16 -9.79 -4.71
N VAL A 197 0.87 -9.19 -5.65
CA VAL A 197 1.10 -7.76 -5.74
C VAL A 197 0.66 -7.30 -7.12
N ASN A 198 -0.21 -6.28 -7.17
CA ASN A 198 -0.62 -5.62 -8.40
C ASN A 198 -0.10 -4.20 -8.40
N ALA A 199 0.73 -3.85 -9.39
CA ALA A 199 1.14 -2.47 -9.61
C ALA A 199 -0.04 -1.69 -10.19
N LEU A 200 -0.40 -0.58 -9.56
CA LEU A 200 -1.46 0.30 -10.02
C LEU A 200 -0.83 1.41 -10.86
N LYS A 201 -1.22 1.49 -12.13
CA LYS A 201 -0.88 2.62 -12.99
C LYS A 201 -1.80 3.79 -12.62
N LEU A 202 -1.26 4.71 -11.83
CA LEU A 202 -1.95 5.91 -11.32
C LEU A 202 -1.47 7.20 -12.00
N THR A 203 -0.60 7.11 -13.01
CA THR A 203 -0.10 8.30 -13.71
C THR A 203 -1.19 8.88 -14.61
N ILE A 204 -1.52 10.13 -14.36
CA ILE A 204 -2.38 10.97 -15.18
C ILE A 204 -1.50 12.09 -15.72
N ASN A 205 -1.60 12.39 -17.02
CA ASN A 205 -0.93 13.55 -17.62
C ASN A 205 -1.95 14.69 -17.72
N ASP A 206 -1.57 15.90 -17.31
CA ASP A 206 -2.33 17.13 -17.53
C ASP A 206 -2.64 17.40 -19.02
#